data_AF-A0AAP4D071-F1
#
_entry.id   AF-A0AAP4D071-F1
#
_cell.length_a   1.000
_cell.length_b   1.000
_cell.length_c   1.000
_cell.angle_alpha   90.00
_cell.angle_beta   90.00
_cell.angle_gamma   90.00
#
_symmetry.space_group_name_H-M   'P 1'
#
loop_
_entity.id
_entity.type
_entity.pdbx_description
1 polymer ?
#
loop_
_entity_poly.entity_id
_entity_poly.type
_entity_poly.pdbx_seq_one_letter_code
_entity_poly.pdbx_strand_id
1 'polypeptide(L)'
;LVLQQSIARLQHREVTGAPWYTRFGLNQDSDTLAALWPLYAKNNAQLMRDATAESLRQQLNAFVQLPPASDARTQGTQHTYDMLKSYLMLARPDKADAGWLAKNVLVAWPKRQNVPDGTWQDLAPKLLGFYAQNLPAHPEWKIKPDAELISTVRQILLKQIGQRNAESGLYQDMLKRVASNWPDLTLADMTGDTDASTVFSTDEVVPGMFTRQAWEEQVQDAINEVVKTRRDEIDWVLTDKTHQTGSDISPEALKARLTERYFTDFGNAWLNMVNSIQWQEATSLSEAIAQLNLIGDVRQSPLVALMNTLAWQGKTGQKGEALADSLVDSAKKLIGQKKNARQFIEQAQGPKGPLDGVFGPLMGLMEGKEGTGSNGNLSFQSWLARVTQVRLKLQQVTSAPDPQAMSQMLAQTVFQGKAIDLTDTRDYGSLVA
;
A
#
# COMPACT_ATOMS: atom_id res chain seq x y z
N LEU A 1 -33.85 27.16 -5.03
CA LEU A 1 -32.78 27.41 -4.03
C LEU A 1 -33.23 28.29 -2.86
N VAL A 2 -33.97 29.38 -3.06
CA VAL A 2 -34.36 30.31 -1.97
C VAL A 2 -35.01 29.61 -0.76
N LEU A 3 -35.90 28.63 -1.01
CA LEU A 3 -36.53 27.83 0.05
C LEU A 3 -35.48 27.05 0.88
N GLN A 4 -34.54 26.37 0.23
CA GLN A 4 -33.50 25.60 0.91
C GLN A 4 -32.52 26.48 1.67
N GLN A 5 -32.16 27.65 1.12
CA GLN A 5 -31.32 28.63 1.82
C GLN A 5 -32.02 29.16 3.08
N SER A 6 -33.34 29.38 3.00
CA SER A 6 -34.14 29.81 4.14
C SER A 6 -34.18 28.73 5.23
N ILE A 7 -34.43 27.48 4.83
CA ILE A 7 -34.42 26.32 5.74
C ILE A 7 -33.03 26.12 6.36
N ALA A 8 -31.96 26.11 5.56
CA ALA A 8 -30.58 25.94 6.05
C ALA A 8 -30.21 27.01 7.08
N ARG A 9 -30.62 28.27 6.84
CA ARG A 9 -30.42 29.37 7.79
C ARG A 9 -31.17 29.15 9.10
N LEU A 10 -32.42 28.67 9.04
CA LEU A 10 -33.22 28.38 10.23
C LEU A 10 -32.64 27.21 11.02
N GLN A 11 -32.24 26.12 10.35
CA GLN A 11 -31.54 24.98 10.98
C GLN A 11 -30.25 25.42 11.68
N HIS A 12 -29.45 26.28 11.03
CA HIS A 12 -28.23 26.81 11.65
C HIS A 12 -28.54 27.61 12.92
N ARG A 13 -29.63 28.39 12.93
CA ARG A 13 -30.06 29.18 14.10
C ARG A 13 -30.64 28.33 15.23
N GLU A 14 -31.25 27.18 14.93
CA GLU A 14 -31.66 26.24 15.99
C GLU A 14 -30.43 25.68 16.73
N VAL A 15 -29.34 25.40 16.01
CA VAL A 15 -28.11 24.85 16.61
C VAL A 15 -27.26 25.92 17.31
N THR A 16 -27.10 27.10 16.70
CA THR A 16 -26.19 28.16 17.20
C THR A 16 -26.89 29.24 18.04
N GLY A 17 -28.23 29.18 18.11
CA GLY A 17 -29.07 30.16 18.77
C GLY A 17 -29.47 31.32 17.85
N ALA A 18 -30.73 31.75 17.95
CA ALA A 18 -31.23 32.90 17.19
C ALA A 18 -30.46 34.20 17.53
N PRO A 19 -30.44 35.22 16.65
CA PRO A 19 -29.81 36.51 16.96
C PRO A 19 -30.34 37.12 18.27
N TRP A 20 -29.49 37.77 19.05
CA TRP A 20 -29.84 38.26 20.40
C TRP A 20 -31.11 39.14 20.42
N TYR A 21 -31.32 39.94 19.38
CA TYR A 21 -32.46 40.84 19.24
C TYR A 21 -33.80 40.13 18.95
N THR A 22 -33.82 38.83 18.63
CA THR A 22 -35.06 38.04 18.46
C THR A 22 -35.35 37.09 19.63
N ARG A 23 -34.50 37.05 20.66
CA ARG A 23 -34.60 36.07 21.77
C ARG A 23 -35.70 36.38 22.80
N PHE A 24 -36.30 37.57 22.79
CA PHE A 24 -37.35 37.97 23.74
C PHE A 24 -38.76 37.49 23.32
N GLY A 25 -38.93 36.19 23.11
CA GLY A 25 -40.24 35.58 22.80
C GLY A 25 -40.78 35.85 21.37
N LEU A 26 -40.01 36.53 20.53
CA LEU A 26 -40.34 36.81 19.12
C LEU A 26 -39.73 35.80 18.14
N ASN A 27 -38.97 34.83 18.64
CA ASN A 27 -38.31 33.84 17.80
C ASN A 27 -39.30 32.78 17.31
N GLN A 28 -39.70 32.87 16.05
CA GLN A 28 -40.52 31.88 15.37
C GLN A 28 -39.68 30.95 14.47
N ASP A 29 -38.35 30.90 14.66
CA ASP A 29 -37.48 30.14 13.76
C ASP A 29 -37.87 28.65 13.71
N SER A 30 -38.22 28.03 14.85
CA SER A 30 -38.63 26.62 14.90
C SER A 30 -40.02 26.38 14.29
N ASP A 31 -41.00 27.21 14.61
CA ASP A 31 -42.35 27.12 14.03
C ASP A 31 -42.31 27.32 12.51
N THR A 32 -41.51 28.29 12.05
CA THR A 32 -41.30 28.57 10.63
C THR A 32 -40.62 27.40 9.95
N LEU A 33 -39.58 26.82 10.58
CA LEU A 33 -38.88 25.65 10.04
C LEU A 33 -39.84 24.45 9.91
N ALA A 34 -40.65 24.18 10.93
CA ALA A 34 -41.67 23.14 10.92
C ALA A 34 -42.70 23.34 9.80
N ALA A 35 -43.10 24.59 9.53
CA ALA A 35 -44.03 24.90 8.44
C ALA A 35 -43.41 24.78 7.03
N LEU A 36 -42.09 25.03 6.89
CA LEU A 36 -41.41 24.96 5.60
C LEU A 36 -41.08 23.52 5.17
N TRP A 37 -40.91 22.58 6.11
CA TRP A 37 -40.56 21.20 5.78
C TRP A 37 -41.55 20.48 4.86
N PRO A 38 -42.87 20.49 5.10
CA PRO A 38 -43.83 19.85 4.21
C PRO A 38 -43.81 20.43 2.79
N LEU A 39 -43.64 21.75 2.66
CA LEU A 39 -43.55 22.43 1.36
C LEU A 39 -42.28 22.01 0.62
N TYR A 40 -41.15 21.99 1.32
CA TYR A 40 -39.89 21.49 0.76
C TYR A 40 -40.03 20.04 0.31
N ALA A 41 -40.54 19.16 1.18
CA ALA A 41 -40.68 17.73 0.90
C ALA A 41 -41.50 17.48 -0.36
N LYS A 42 -42.66 18.14 -0.50
CA LYS A 42 -43.52 18.03 -1.68
C LYS A 42 -42.80 18.48 -2.97
N ASN A 43 -42.17 19.65 -2.93
CA ASN A 43 -41.48 20.20 -4.10
C ASN A 43 -40.26 19.36 -4.49
N ASN A 44 -39.47 18.93 -3.50
CA ASN A 44 -38.31 18.09 -3.72
C ASN A 44 -38.69 16.70 -4.24
N ALA A 45 -39.77 16.10 -3.73
CA ALA A 45 -40.27 14.82 -4.20
C ALA A 45 -40.51 14.84 -5.71
N GLN A 46 -41.31 15.80 -6.18
CA GLN A 46 -41.69 15.92 -7.59
C GLN A 46 -40.54 16.39 -8.49
N LEU A 47 -39.78 17.40 -8.05
CA LEU A 47 -38.80 18.04 -8.90
C LEU A 47 -37.46 17.31 -8.90
N MET A 48 -37.07 16.65 -7.81
CA MET A 48 -35.73 16.09 -7.68
C MET A 48 -35.77 14.61 -7.37
N ARG A 49 -36.30 14.20 -6.22
CA ARG A 49 -36.22 12.81 -5.74
C ARG A 49 -36.76 11.81 -6.76
N ASP A 50 -38.00 12.01 -7.22
CA ASP A 50 -38.67 11.03 -8.08
C ASP A 50 -38.07 11.04 -9.49
N ALA A 51 -37.71 12.22 -10.01
CA ALA A 51 -37.04 12.34 -11.31
C ALA A 51 -35.63 11.72 -11.31
N THR A 52 -34.85 11.92 -10.23
CA THR A 52 -33.55 11.28 -10.05
C THR A 52 -33.68 9.77 -9.90
N ALA A 53 -34.63 9.30 -9.09
CA ALA A 53 -34.87 7.87 -8.90
C ALA A 53 -35.27 7.20 -10.22
N GLU A 54 -36.13 7.83 -11.02
CA GLU A 54 -36.54 7.32 -12.32
C GLU A 54 -35.38 7.30 -13.32
N SER A 55 -34.57 8.37 -13.39
CA SER A 55 -33.39 8.41 -14.27
C SER A 55 -32.38 7.30 -13.92
N LEU A 56 -32.07 7.12 -12.64
CA LEU A 56 -31.19 6.06 -12.16
C LEU A 56 -31.78 4.67 -12.48
N ARG A 57 -33.08 4.47 -12.24
CA ARG A 57 -33.78 3.21 -12.55
C ARG A 57 -33.73 2.88 -14.04
N GLN A 58 -33.91 3.86 -14.92
CA GLN A 58 -33.82 3.67 -16.37
C GLN A 58 -32.42 3.27 -16.82
N GLN A 59 -31.38 3.90 -16.28
CA GLN A 59 -29.99 3.58 -16.64
C GLN A 59 -29.54 2.23 -16.09
N LEU A 60 -29.94 1.89 -14.87
CA LEU A 60 -29.73 0.55 -14.31
C LEU A 60 -30.41 -0.53 -15.16
N ASN A 61 -31.64 -0.30 -15.60
CA ASN A 61 -32.32 -1.21 -16.54
C ASN A 61 -31.59 -1.32 -17.88
N ALA A 62 -31.11 -0.20 -18.45
CA ALA A 62 -30.34 -0.23 -19.68
C ALA A 62 -29.06 -1.06 -19.54
N PHE A 63 -28.38 -0.98 -18.40
CA PHE A 63 -27.22 -1.82 -18.11
C PHE A 63 -27.58 -3.32 -18.00
N VAL A 64 -28.70 -3.67 -17.38
CA VAL A 64 -29.20 -5.06 -17.30
C VAL A 64 -29.45 -5.64 -18.70
N GLN A 65 -29.89 -4.83 -19.66
CA GLN A 65 -30.17 -5.25 -21.04
C GLN A 65 -28.91 -5.44 -21.91
N LEU A 66 -27.73 -5.04 -21.47
CA LEU A 66 -26.50 -5.30 -22.22
C LEU A 66 -26.25 -6.83 -22.40
N PRO A 67 -25.46 -7.26 -23.41
CA PRO A 67 -25.08 -8.68 -23.52
C PRO A 67 -24.08 -9.13 -22.42
N PRO A 68 -24.21 -10.34 -21.82
CA PRO A 68 -23.37 -10.84 -20.70
C PRO A 68 -21.85 -10.76 -20.88
N ALA A 69 -21.36 -10.91 -22.11
CA ALA A 69 -19.94 -10.91 -22.44
C ALA A 69 -19.54 -9.74 -23.35
N SER A 70 -20.29 -8.63 -23.35
CA SER A 70 -19.96 -7.45 -24.15
C SER A 70 -18.93 -6.56 -23.45
N ASP A 71 -18.03 -5.95 -24.24
CA ASP A 71 -17.07 -4.95 -23.73
C ASP A 71 -17.78 -3.76 -23.06
N ALA A 72 -18.93 -3.35 -23.61
CA ALA A 72 -19.76 -2.31 -23.03
C ALA A 72 -20.20 -2.63 -21.59
N ARG A 73 -20.52 -3.91 -21.31
CA ARG A 73 -20.86 -4.36 -19.95
C ARG A 73 -19.64 -4.32 -19.02
N THR A 74 -18.47 -4.74 -19.50
CA THR A 74 -17.23 -4.69 -18.72
C THR A 74 -16.87 -3.25 -18.37
N GLN A 75 -16.82 -2.35 -19.36
CA GLN A 75 -16.47 -0.94 -19.19
C GLN A 75 -17.49 -0.18 -18.35
N GLY A 76 -18.78 -0.51 -18.46
CA GLY A 76 -19.88 0.12 -17.72
C GLY A 76 -19.99 -0.31 -16.25
N THR A 77 -19.18 -1.25 -15.77
CA THR A 77 -19.32 -1.84 -14.42
C THR A 77 -19.18 -0.80 -13.31
N GLN A 78 -18.11 0.01 -13.32
CA GLN A 78 -17.89 1.03 -12.29
C GLN A 78 -18.99 2.09 -12.30
N HIS A 79 -19.36 2.56 -13.49
CA HIS A 79 -20.41 3.57 -13.64
C HIS A 79 -21.77 3.06 -13.11
N THR A 80 -22.10 1.80 -13.39
CA THR A 80 -23.32 1.15 -12.89
C THR A 80 -23.29 0.97 -11.38
N TYR A 81 -22.12 0.62 -10.82
CA TYR A 81 -21.94 0.58 -9.36
C TYR A 81 -22.28 1.93 -8.73
N ASP A 82 -21.76 3.03 -9.28
CA ASP A 82 -22.01 4.39 -8.76
C ASP A 82 -23.50 4.78 -8.87
N MET A 83 -24.19 4.35 -9.94
CA MET A 83 -25.64 4.52 -10.08
C MET A 83 -26.43 3.73 -9.05
N LEU A 84 -26.08 2.45 -8.84
CA LEU A 84 -26.75 1.59 -7.87
C LEU A 84 -26.58 2.15 -6.47
N LYS A 85 -25.35 2.56 -6.10
CA LYS A 85 -25.05 3.22 -4.82
C LYS A 85 -25.91 4.47 -4.64
N SER A 86 -25.98 5.33 -5.66
CA SER A 86 -26.82 6.53 -5.63
C SER A 86 -28.32 6.20 -5.48
N TYR A 87 -28.82 5.19 -6.19
CA TYR A 87 -30.22 4.76 -6.10
C TYR A 87 -30.57 4.21 -4.70
N LEU A 88 -29.67 3.42 -4.12
CA LEU A 88 -29.84 2.90 -2.76
C LEU A 88 -29.76 3.99 -1.69
N MET A 89 -28.94 5.04 -1.86
CA MET A 89 -28.93 6.20 -0.95
C MET A 89 -30.29 6.90 -0.89
N LEU A 90 -31.03 6.94 -2.00
CA LEU A 90 -32.40 7.50 -2.00
C LEU A 90 -33.39 6.63 -1.21
N ALA A 91 -33.11 5.33 -1.07
CA ALA A 91 -33.96 4.37 -0.38
C ALA A 91 -33.55 4.12 1.09
N ARG A 92 -32.30 4.43 1.45
CA ARG A 92 -31.68 4.16 2.76
C ARG A 92 -31.22 5.47 3.42
N PRO A 93 -32.06 6.09 4.27
CA PRO A 93 -31.73 7.36 4.92
C PRO A 93 -30.43 7.33 5.73
N ASP A 94 -30.10 6.20 6.35
CA ASP A 94 -28.88 5.99 7.15
C ASP A 94 -27.59 5.95 6.32
N LYS A 95 -27.69 5.80 4.99
CA LYS A 95 -26.56 5.75 4.05
C LYS A 95 -26.49 6.96 3.13
N ALA A 96 -27.32 7.97 3.34
CA ALA A 96 -27.35 9.17 2.51
C ALA A 96 -26.05 9.98 2.66
N ASP A 97 -25.35 10.22 1.55
CA ASP A 97 -24.17 11.06 1.50
C ASP A 97 -24.39 12.24 0.53
N ALA A 98 -24.32 13.45 1.07
CA ALA A 98 -24.57 14.68 0.33
C ALA A 98 -23.51 14.99 -0.73
N GLY A 99 -22.23 14.79 -0.41
CA GLY A 99 -21.14 15.02 -1.35
C GLY A 99 -21.17 14.01 -2.50
N TRP A 100 -21.44 12.75 -2.18
CA TRP A 100 -21.59 11.67 -3.14
C TRP A 100 -22.74 11.93 -4.11
N LEU A 101 -23.96 12.18 -3.62
CA LEU A 101 -25.13 12.37 -4.50
C LEU A 101 -24.99 13.65 -5.34
N ALA A 102 -24.46 14.73 -4.76
CA ALA A 102 -24.22 15.97 -5.49
C ALA A 102 -23.25 15.80 -6.67
N LYS A 103 -22.22 14.95 -6.50
CA LYS A 103 -21.21 14.67 -7.52
C LYS A 103 -21.66 13.62 -8.53
N ASN A 104 -22.09 12.45 -8.07
CA ASN A 104 -22.23 11.25 -8.91
C ASN A 104 -23.54 11.19 -9.69
N VAL A 105 -24.63 11.77 -9.17
CA VAL A 105 -25.90 11.79 -9.91
C VAL A 105 -25.79 12.64 -11.17
N LEU A 106 -25.01 13.72 -11.18
CA LEU A 106 -24.79 14.52 -12.38
C LEU A 106 -24.02 13.76 -13.47
N VAL A 107 -23.15 12.83 -13.10
CA VAL A 107 -22.43 11.99 -14.06
C VAL A 107 -23.40 11.05 -14.77
N ALA A 108 -24.35 10.47 -14.02
CA ALA A 108 -25.40 9.62 -14.58
C ALA A 108 -26.50 10.43 -15.31
N TRP A 109 -26.84 11.61 -14.80
CA TRP A 109 -27.93 12.44 -15.32
C TRP A 109 -27.43 13.85 -15.70
N PRO A 110 -26.60 13.96 -16.77
CA PRO A 110 -25.91 15.20 -17.11
C PRO A 110 -26.81 16.27 -17.72
N LYS A 111 -27.98 15.88 -18.23
CA LYS A 111 -28.96 16.78 -18.84
C LYS A 111 -30.36 16.46 -18.35
N ARG A 112 -31.16 17.50 -18.16
CA ARG A 112 -32.57 17.37 -17.80
C ARG A 112 -33.44 18.03 -18.85
N GLN A 113 -34.45 17.30 -19.32
CA GLN A 113 -35.40 17.82 -20.29
C GLN A 113 -36.05 19.11 -19.77
N ASN A 114 -36.15 20.11 -20.64
CA ASN A 114 -36.73 21.43 -20.35
C ASN A 114 -35.97 22.26 -19.30
N VAL A 115 -34.70 21.93 -19.02
CA VAL A 115 -33.80 22.75 -18.18
C VAL A 115 -32.52 23.02 -18.96
N PRO A 116 -32.08 24.29 -19.11
CA PRO A 116 -30.80 24.60 -19.75
C PRO A 116 -29.62 23.89 -19.06
N ASP A 117 -28.69 23.35 -19.84
CA ASP A 117 -27.58 22.52 -19.35
C ASP A 117 -26.77 23.22 -18.25
N GLY A 118 -26.38 24.49 -18.46
CA GLY A 118 -25.62 25.26 -17.45
C GLY A 118 -26.39 25.47 -16.15
N THR A 119 -27.70 25.70 -16.23
CA THR A 119 -28.57 25.83 -15.05
C THR A 119 -28.69 24.49 -14.31
N TRP A 120 -28.81 23.38 -15.04
CA TRP A 120 -28.89 22.05 -14.44
C TRP A 120 -27.60 21.68 -13.71
N GLN A 121 -26.44 21.92 -14.34
CA GLN A 121 -25.12 21.63 -13.77
C GLN A 121 -24.84 22.46 -12.50
N ASP A 122 -25.31 23.71 -12.43
CA ASP A 122 -25.17 24.54 -11.21
C ASP A 122 -26.15 24.14 -10.09
N LEU A 123 -27.41 23.86 -10.44
CA LEU A 123 -28.47 23.66 -9.46
C LEU A 123 -28.54 22.23 -8.90
N ALA A 124 -28.35 21.22 -9.75
CA ALA A 124 -28.56 19.82 -9.34
C ALA A 124 -27.69 19.39 -8.14
N PRO A 125 -26.38 19.72 -8.08
CA PRO A 125 -25.54 19.35 -6.94
C PRO A 125 -26.04 19.96 -5.64
N LYS A 126 -26.45 21.23 -5.67
CA LYS A 126 -26.97 21.96 -4.51
C LYS A 126 -28.29 21.36 -4.02
N LEU A 127 -29.17 21.02 -4.96
CA LEU A 127 -30.48 20.45 -4.67
C LEU A 127 -30.37 19.04 -4.08
N LEU A 128 -29.56 18.17 -4.69
CA LEU A 128 -29.35 16.79 -4.25
C LEU A 128 -28.54 16.72 -2.96
N GLY A 129 -27.51 17.55 -2.81
CA GLY A 129 -26.72 17.64 -1.59
C GLY A 129 -27.59 18.04 -0.39
N PHE A 130 -28.43 19.07 -0.54
CA PHE A 130 -29.34 19.49 0.52
C PHE A 130 -30.38 18.40 0.86
N TYR A 131 -30.94 17.71 -0.14
CA TYR A 131 -31.84 16.58 0.10
C TYR A 131 -31.14 15.47 0.91
N ALA A 132 -29.98 15.04 0.46
CA ALA A 132 -29.22 13.95 1.07
C ALA A 132 -28.79 14.28 2.51
N GLN A 133 -28.38 15.53 2.77
CA GLN A 133 -28.02 16.01 4.11
C GLN A 133 -29.17 15.90 5.11
N ASN A 134 -30.41 16.12 4.65
CA ASN A 134 -31.60 16.14 5.50
C ASN A 134 -32.37 14.81 5.52
N LEU A 135 -32.08 13.89 4.61
CA LEU A 135 -32.75 12.59 4.52
C LEU A 135 -32.67 11.76 5.81
N PRO A 136 -31.55 11.69 6.57
CA PRO A 136 -31.50 10.95 7.83
C PRO A 136 -32.49 11.45 8.89
N ALA A 137 -32.75 12.77 8.93
CA ALA A 137 -33.71 13.39 9.84
C ALA A 137 -35.17 13.26 9.36
N HIS A 138 -35.37 12.92 8.09
CA HIS A 138 -36.67 12.80 7.44
C HIS A 138 -36.81 11.48 6.67
N PRO A 139 -36.82 10.33 7.37
CA PRO A 139 -36.82 9.01 6.74
C PRO A 139 -38.07 8.74 5.88
N GLU A 140 -39.15 9.49 6.07
CA GLU A 140 -40.36 9.46 5.25
C GLU A 140 -40.13 9.96 3.82
N TRP A 141 -39.03 10.68 3.55
CA TRP A 141 -38.71 11.13 2.19
C TRP A 141 -38.08 10.06 1.31
N LYS A 142 -37.70 8.90 1.85
CA LYS A 142 -37.08 7.83 1.06
C LYS A 142 -37.97 7.36 -0.10
N ILE A 143 -37.34 6.89 -1.17
CA ILE A 143 -38.07 6.25 -2.27
C ILE A 143 -38.50 4.83 -1.90
N LYS A 144 -39.49 4.31 -2.63
CA LYS A 144 -39.74 2.86 -2.68
C LYS A 144 -38.86 2.26 -3.78
N PRO A 145 -37.83 1.47 -3.45
CA PRO A 145 -36.93 0.92 -4.46
C PRO A 145 -37.56 -0.25 -5.22
N ASP A 146 -37.07 -0.48 -6.44
CA ASP A 146 -37.33 -1.68 -7.23
C ASP A 146 -36.38 -2.81 -6.78
N ALA A 147 -36.91 -3.72 -5.95
CA ALA A 147 -36.12 -4.78 -5.33
C ALA A 147 -35.59 -5.81 -6.33
N GLU A 148 -36.35 -6.10 -7.39
CA GLU A 148 -35.96 -7.04 -8.44
C GLU A 148 -34.80 -6.47 -9.25
N LEU A 149 -34.93 -5.22 -9.70
CA LEU A 149 -33.86 -4.52 -10.40
C LEU A 149 -32.58 -4.46 -9.57
N ILE A 150 -32.69 -4.11 -8.28
CA ILE A 150 -31.54 -4.07 -7.37
C ILE A 150 -30.86 -5.45 -7.32
N SER A 151 -31.62 -6.51 -7.10
CA SER A 151 -31.08 -7.87 -7.01
C SER A 151 -30.35 -8.29 -8.29
N THR A 152 -30.96 -8.06 -9.46
CA THR A 152 -30.35 -8.37 -10.75
C THR A 152 -29.06 -7.58 -10.99
N VAL A 153 -29.08 -6.27 -10.75
CA VAL A 153 -27.88 -5.43 -10.93
C VAL A 153 -26.76 -5.88 -10.00
N ARG A 154 -27.08 -6.17 -8.73
CA ARG A 154 -26.09 -6.68 -7.75
C ARG A 154 -25.44 -7.97 -8.22
N GLN A 155 -26.22 -8.93 -8.72
CA GLN A 155 -25.69 -10.19 -9.25
C GLN A 155 -24.73 -9.96 -10.44
N ILE A 156 -25.09 -9.08 -11.37
CA ILE A 156 -24.24 -8.75 -12.52
C ILE A 156 -22.96 -8.07 -12.05
N LEU A 157 -23.05 -7.07 -11.17
CA LEU A 157 -21.90 -6.34 -10.64
C LEU A 157 -20.97 -7.26 -9.84
N LEU A 158 -21.49 -8.13 -8.98
CA LEU A 158 -20.68 -9.09 -8.23
C LEU A 158 -19.90 -10.02 -9.17
N LYS A 159 -20.54 -10.50 -10.25
CA LYS A 159 -19.88 -11.33 -11.25
C LYS A 159 -18.78 -10.57 -11.99
N GLN A 160 -19.01 -9.31 -12.38
CA GLN A 160 -18.03 -8.50 -13.11
C GLN A 160 -16.87 -8.04 -12.22
N ILE A 161 -17.17 -7.58 -11.00
CA ILE A 161 -16.18 -7.10 -10.02
C ILE A 161 -15.29 -8.24 -9.53
N GLY A 162 -15.84 -9.44 -9.34
CA GLY A 162 -15.06 -10.63 -9.00
C GLY A 162 -14.18 -11.15 -10.14
N GLN A 163 -14.41 -10.72 -11.39
CA GLN A 163 -13.74 -11.29 -12.55
C GLN A 163 -12.43 -10.62 -12.97
N ARG A 164 -12.19 -9.32 -12.74
CA ARG A 164 -10.88 -8.65 -12.99
C ARG A 164 -10.91 -7.13 -12.80
N ASN A 165 -9.76 -6.55 -12.44
CA ASN A 165 -9.33 -5.15 -12.66
C ASN A 165 -9.64 -4.05 -11.62
N ALA A 166 -10.54 -4.24 -10.67
CA ALA A 166 -10.78 -3.20 -9.65
C ALA A 166 -9.69 -3.14 -8.57
N GLU A 167 -9.05 -4.27 -8.23
CA GLU A 167 -7.97 -4.33 -7.22
C GLU A 167 -6.72 -3.56 -7.67
N SER A 168 -6.38 -3.61 -8.97
CA SER A 168 -5.22 -2.88 -9.49
C SER A 168 -5.39 -1.36 -9.40
N GLY A 169 -6.59 -0.83 -9.65
CA GLY A 169 -6.85 0.60 -9.46
C GLY A 169 -6.72 1.02 -7.99
N LEU A 170 -7.35 0.28 -7.09
CA LEU A 170 -7.29 0.54 -5.64
C LEU A 170 -5.86 0.49 -5.09
N TYR A 171 -5.08 -0.49 -5.54
CA TYR A 171 -3.69 -0.61 -5.15
C TYR A 171 -2.85 0.58 -5.65
N GLN A 172 -3.01 0.98 -6.90
CA GLN A 172 -2.27 2.12 -7.46
C GLN A 172 -2.67 3.45 -6.81
N ASP A 173 -3.95 3.67 -6.54
CA ASP A 173 -4.42 4.88 -5.84
C ASP A 173 -3.97 4.92 -4.38
N MET A 174 -3.92 3.77 -3.72
CA MET A 174 -3.32 3.63 -2.39
C MET A 174 -1.84 4.01 -2.43
N LEU A 175 -1.04 3.39 -3.32
CA LEU A 175 0.38 3.68 -3.43
C LEU A 175 0.67 5.15 -3.74
N LYS A 176 -0.07 5.77 -4.67
CA LYS A 176 0.10 7.21 -4.98
C LYS A 176 -0.08 8.11 -3.76
N ARG A 177 -1.03 7.78 -2.88
CA ARG A 177 -1.25 8.54 -1.63
C ARG A 177 -0.09 8.33 -0.66
N VAL A 178 0.40 7.10 -0.51
CA VAL A 178 1.55 6.80 0.34
C VAL A 178 2.81 7.51 -0.19
N ALA A 179 3.12 7.38 -1.48
CA ALA A 179 4.30 7.94 -2.14
C ALA A 179 4.48 9.44 -1.89
N SER A 180 3.37 10.20 -1.76
CA SER A 180 3.45 11.64 -1.48
C SER A 180 4.09 12.02 -0.13
N ASN A 181 4.13 11.10 0.83
CA ASN A 181 4.68 11.33 2.17
C ASN A 181 6.07 10.72 2.39
N TRP A 182 6.53 9.87 1.46
CA TRP A 182 7.75 9.10 1.62
C TRP A 182 8.72 9.39 0.46
N PRO A 183 9.75 10.24 0.68
CA PRO A 183 10.73 10.54 -0.35
C PRO A 183 11.55 9.30 -0.71
N ASP A 184 12.08 9.28 -1.93
CA ASP A 184 12.93 8.19 -2.41
C ASP A 184 14.22 8.08 -1.60
N LEU A 185 14.65 6.84 -1.38
CA LEU A 185 15.85 6.50 -0.61
C LEU A 185 17.03 6.29 -1.56
N THR A 186 18.08 7.07 -1.39
CA THR A 186 19.31 7.01 -2.20
C THR A 186 20.37 6.11 -1.58
N LEU A 187 21.43 5.79 -2.32
CA LEU A 187 22.58 5.05 -1.77
C LEU A 187 23.23 5.79 -0.59
N ALA A 188 23.30 7.12 -0.65
CA ALA A 188 23.85 7.93 0.44
C ALA A 188 23.02 7.76 1.73
N ASP A 189 21.69 7.77 1.62
CA ASP A 189 20.81 7.58 2.78
C ASP A 189 20.97 6.18 3.40
N MET A 190 21.24 5.15 2.58
CA MET A 190 21.45 3.77 3.04
C MET A 190 22.81 3.54 3.71
N THR A 191 23.78 4.39 3.39
CA THR A 191 25.18 4.26 3.83
C THR A 191 25.56 5.29 4.89
N GLY A 192 24.69 6.28 5.15
CA GLY A 192 24.88 7.28 6.20
C GLY A 192 26.10 8.17 5.93
N ASP A 193 26.84 8.51 6.99
CA ASP A 193 28.04 9.36 6.88
C ASP A 193 29.28 8.62 6.35
N THR A 194 29.12 7.41 5.80
CA THR A 194 30.23 6.69 5.17
C THR A 194 30.50 7.25 3.78
N ASP A 195 31.76 7.30 3.36
CA ASP A 195 32.15 7.88 2.08
C ASP A 195 31.89 6.94 0.89
N ALA A 196 30.64 6.48 0.75
CA ALA A 196 30.21 5.49 -0.24
C ALA A 196 30.49 5.92 -1.69
N SER A 197 30.44 7.24 -1.94
CA SER A 197 30.62 7.82 -3.28
C SER A 197 32.02 7.63 -3.87
N THR A 198 33.01 7.20 -3.08
CA THR A 198 34.38 6.90 -3.54
C THR A 198 34.58 5.47 -4.02
N VAL A 199 33.61 4.59 -3.75
CA VAL A 199 33.70 3.15 -4.01
C VAL A 199 32.51 2.61 -4.78
N PHE A 200 31.34 3.23 -4.62
CA PHE A 200 30.09 2.81 -5.24
C PHE A 200 29.47 3.93 -6.06
N SER A 201 28.75 3.53 -7.12
CA SER A 201 27.91 4.42 -7.92
C SER A 201 26.62 3.72 -8.31
N THR A 202 25.53 4.48 -8.40
CA THR A 202 24.25 4.02 -8.93
C THR A 202 23.42 5.25 -9.34
N ASP A 203 22.61 5.08 -10.39
CA ASP A 203 21.60 6.04 -10.81
C ASP A 203 20.19 5.67 -10.31
N GLU A 204 20.04 4.52 -9.65
CA GLU A 204 18.77 4.04 -9.12
C GLU A 204 18.51 4.54 -7.70
N VAL A 205 17.23 4.59 -7.36
CA VAL A 205 16.73 4.90 -6.01
C VAL A 205 15.64 3.91 -5.63
N VAL A 206 15.43 3.72 -4.32
CA VAL A 206 14.28 2.94 -3.83
C VAL A 206 13.14 3.90 -3.55
N PRO A 207 11.96 3.75 -4.18
CA PRO A 207 10.80 4.57 -3.83
C PRO A 207 10.48 4.49 -2.34
N GLY A 208 10.33 5.62 -1.67
CA GLY A 208 10.22 5.68 -0.21
C GLY A 208 9.07 4.86 0.38
N MET A 209 8.00 4.68 -0.41
CA MET A 209 6.85 3.84 -0.06
C MET A 209 7.18 2.36 0.09
N PHE A 210 8.33 1.89 -0.42
CA PHE A 210 8.83 0.53 -0.28
C PHE A 210 9.96 0.43 0.77
N THR A 211 9.76 1.08 1.90
CA THR A 211 10.66 0.99 3.06
C THR A 211 9.93 0.40 4.26
N ARG A 212 10.69 -0.10 5.22
CA ARG A 212 10.16 -0.63 6.47
C ARG A 212 9.37 0.42 7.24
N GLN A 213 9.86 1.66 7.29
CA GLN A 213 9.17 2.79 7.91
C GLN A 213 7.81 3.01 7.26
N ALA A 214 7.76 3.12 5.92
CA ALA A 214 6.50 3.29 5.20
C ALA A 214 5.53 2.12 5.45
N TRP A 215 6.04 0.88 5.51
CA TRP A 215 5.24 -0.29 5.86
C TRP A 215 4.63 -0.22 7.25
N GLU A 216 5.45 0.09 8.26
CA GLU A 216 5.05 0.09 9.67
C GLU A 216 4.16 1.30 10.01
N GLU A 217 4.38 2.46 9.39
CA GLU A 217 3.70 3.70 9.75
C GLU A 217 2.48 4.03 8.89
N GLN A 218 2.41 3.59 7.62
CA GLN A 218 1.35 4.05 6.72
C GLN A 218 0.73 2.96 5.83
N VAL A 219 1.53 2.10 5.19
CA VAL A 219 1.01 1.16 4.19
C VAL A 219 0.07 0.13 4.81
N GLN A 220 0.40 -0.41 5.99
CA GLN A 220 -0.48 -1.36 6.68
C GLN A 220 -1.88 -0.78 6.90
N ASP A 221 -1.95 0.45 7.38
CA ASP A 221 -3.21 1.15 7.63
C ASP A 221 -3.91 1.54 6.34
N ALA A 222 -3.18 1.96 5.31
CA ALA A 222 -3.74 2.24 3.99
C ALA A 222 -4.37 0.99 3.36
N ILE A 223 -3.75 -0.19 3.50
CA ILE A 223 -4.34 -1.46 3.08
C ILE A 223 -5.61 -1.77 3.89
N ASN A 224 -5.56 -1.59 5.22
CA ASN A 224 -6.73 -1.80 6.09
C ASN A 224 -7.89 -0.87 5.72
N GLU A 225 -7.61 0.39 5.39
CA GLU A 225 -8.60 1.37 4.95
C GLU A 225 -9.20 0.98 3.60
N VAL A 226 -8.39 0.59 2.62
CA VAL A 226 -8.88 0.09 1.32
C VAL A 226 -9.80 -1.11 1.52
N VAL A 227 -9.41 -2.06 2.36
CA VAL A 227 -10.20 -3.26 2.68
C VAL A 227 -11.50 -2.88 3.39
N LYS A 228 -11.46 -1.94 4.35
CA LYS A 228 -12.63 -1.45 5.07
C LYS A 228 -13.60 -0.71 4.16
N THR A 229 -13.12 0.26 3.38
CA THR A 229 -13.94 1.00 2.42
C THR A 229 -14.56 0.05 1.41
N ARG A 230 -13.78 -0.88 0.86
CA ARG A 230 -14.29 -1.92 -0.05
C ARG A 230 -15.36 -2.78 0.63
N ARG A 231 -15.13 -3.21 1.86
CA ARG A 231 -16.09 -4.00 2.64
C ARG A 231 -17.37 -3.22 2.84
N ASP A 232 -17.31 -1.99 3.35
CA ASP A 232 -18.49 -1.17 3.57
C ASP A 232 -19.25 -0.96 2.26
N GLU A 233 -18.54 -0.63 1.18
CA GLU A 233 -19.09 -0.47 -0.16
C GLU A 233 -19.73 -1.73 -0.74
N ILE A 234 -19.16 -2.92 -0.50
CA ILE A 234 -19.72 -4.20 -0.95
C ILE A 234 -20.89 -4.61 -0.04
N ASP A 235 -20.73 -4.55 1.27
CA ASP A 235 -21.65 -5.06 2.30
C ASP A 235 -23.03 -4.41 2.20
N TRP A 236 -23.09 -3.14 1.84
CA TRP A 236 -24.35 -2.40 1.86
C TRP A 236 -24.92 -2.13 0.47
N VAL A 237 -24.07 -1.97 -0.56
CA VAL A 237 -24.49 -1.74 -1.96
C VAL A 237 -24.72 -3.04 -2.71
N LEU A 238 -23.81 -4.01 -2.59
CA LEU A 238 -23.79 -5.23 -3.42
C LEU A 238 -24.37 -6.46 -2.73
N THR A 239 -24.34 -6.52 -1.40
CA THR A 239 -24.88 -7.67 -0.66
C THR A 239 -26.38 -7.53 -0.43
N ASP A 240 -27.11 -8.62 -0.66
CA ASP A 240 -28.46 -8.81 -0.14
C ASP A 240 -28.41 -9.73 1.08
N LYS A 241 -29.27 -9.50 2.09
CA LYS A 241 -29.26 -10.26 3.36
C LYS A 241 -29.43 -11.79 3.18
N THR A 242 -29.79 -12.24 1.98
CA THR A 242 -30.06 -13.63 1.60
C THR A 242 -28.90 -14.33 0.89
N HIS A 243 -27.85 -13.61 0.46
CA HIS A 243 -26.70 -14.19 -0.25
C HIS A 243 -25.39 -13.87 0.47
N GLN A 244 -24.89 -14.83 1.26
CA GLN A 244 -23.52 -14.83 1.74
C GLN A 244 -22.59 -15.07 0.54
N THR A 245 -21.71 -14.11 0.25
CA THR A 245 -20.72 -14.19 -0.82
C THR A 245 -19.76 -15.37 -0.59
N GLY A 246 -19.43 -16.08 -1.68
CA GLY A 246 -18.33 -17.05 -1.71
C GLY A 246 -16.98 -16.41 -1.35
N SER A 247 -16.04 -17.26 -0.93
CA SER A 247 -14.76 -16.93 -0.28
C SER A 247 -13.83 -15.94 -1.01
N ASP A 248 -14.02 -15.71 -2.31
CA ASP A 248 -13.07 -14.98 -3.15
C ASP A 248 -13.17 -13.45 -3.07
N ILE A 249 -14.19 -12.93 -2.38
CA ILE A 249 -14.45 -11.48 -2.18
C ILE A 249 -14.39 -11.11 -0.67
N SER A 250 -13.85 -12.00 0.18
CA SER A 250 -13.75 -11.67 1.61
C SER A 250 -12.75 -10.52 1.85
N PRO A 251 -13.01 -9.63 2.82
CA PRO A 251 -12.08 -8.57 3.22
C PRO A 251 -10.69 -9.13 3.57
N GLU A 252 -10.64 -10.31 4.17
CA GLU A 252 -9.42 -10.99 4.57
C GLU A 252 -8.62 -11.48 3.35
N ALA A 253 -9.30 -12.05 2.35
CA ALA A 253 -8.65 -12.46 1.09
C ALA A 253 -8.12 -11.25 0.32
N LEU A 254 -8.89 -10.16 0.27
CA LEU A 254 -8.44 -8.91 -0.35
C LEU A 254 -7.21 -8.33 0.37
N LYS A 255 -7.23 -8.29 1.70
CA LYS A 255 -6.09 -7.84 2.50
C LYS A 255 -4.84 -8.66 2.20
N ALA A 256 -4.98 -9.99 2.15
CA ALA A 256 -3.86 -10.88 1.86
C ALA A 256 -3.28 -10.63 0.46
N ARG A 257 -4.12 -10.54 -0.58
CA ARG A 257 -3.67 -10.27 -1.96
C ARG A 257 -3.00 -8.91 -2.11
N LEU A 258 -3.55 -7.85 -1.50
CA LEU A 258 -2.95 -6.51 -1.53
C LEU A 258 -1.59 -6.50 -0.81
N THR A 259 -1.49 -7.20 0.32
CA THR A 259 -0.25 -7.32 1.08
C THR A 259 0.82 -8.09 0.32
N GLU A 260 0.46 -9.22 -0.28
CA GLU A 260 1.37 -10.04 -1.10
C GLU A 260 1.90 -9.27 -2.32
N ARG A 261 1.00 -8.54 -3.00
CA ARG A 261 1.39 -7.67 -4.11
C ARG A 261 2.34 -6.57 -3.67
N TYR A 262 2.04 -5.90 -2.55
CA TYR A 262 2.93 -4.89 -1.98
C TYR A 262 4.34 -5.43 -1.72
N PHE A 263 4.45 -6.60 -1.08
CA PHE A 263 5.77 -7.18 -0.80
C PHE A 263 6.50 -7.68 -2.05
N THR A 264 5.77 -8.06 -3.09
CA THR A 264 6.37 -8.37 -4.40
C THR A 264 6.99 -7.11 -5.01
N ASP A 265 6.27 -5.99 -5.04
CA ASP A 265 6.78 -4.72 -5.58
C ASP A 265 7.91 -4.15 -4.72
N PHE A 266 7.81 -4.29 -3.39
CA PHE A 266 8.88 -3.96 -2.44
C PHE A 266 10.16 -4.71 -2.78
N GLY A 267 10.09 -6.04 -2.89
CA GLY A 267 11.24 -6.87 -3.20
C GLY A 267 11.89 -6.49 -4.53
N ASN A 268 11.08 -6.22 -5.56
CA ASN A 268 11.57 -5.81 -6.88
C ASN A 268 12.28 -4.45 -6.84
N ALA A 269 11.74 -3.46 -6.10
CA ALA A 269 12.38 -2.15 -5.97
C ALA A 269 13.78 -2.26 -5.35
N TRP A 270 13.92 -3.07 -4.29
CA TRP A 270 15.20 -3.30 -3.63
C TRP A 270 16.18 -4.12 -4.49
N LEU A 271 15.70 -5.12 -5.23
CA LEU A 271 16.53 -5.86 -6.17
C LEU A 271 17.08 -4.97 -7.28
N ASN A 272 16.27 -4.08 -7.84
CA ASN A 272 16.71 -3.13 -8.86
C ASN A 272 17.81 -2.21 -8.31
N MET A 273 17.61 -1.65 -7.11
CA MET A 273 18.62 -0.84 -6.44
C MET A 273 19.93 -1.61 -6.24
N VAL A 274 19.90 -2.76 -5.57
CA VAL A 274 21.14 -3.50 -5.23
C VAL A 274 21.87 -3.97 -6.49
N ASN A 275 21.15 -4.45 -7.51
CA ASN A 275 21.76 -4.91 -8.76
C ASN A 275 22.31 -3.77 -9.64
N SER A 276 21.88 -2.53 -9.39
CA SER A 276 22.38 -1.35 -10.11
C SER A 276 23.69 -0.79 -9.55
N ILE A 277 24.08 -1.19 -8.32
CA ILE A 277 25.28 -0.67 -7.67
C ILE A 277 26.51 -1.16 -8.42
N GLN A 278 27.32 -0.21 -8.89
CA GLN A 278 28.57 -0.47 -9.58
C GLN A 278 29.77 -0.07 -8.71
N TRP A 279 30.82 -0.89 -8.76
CA TRP A 279 32.10 -0.59 -8.14
C TRP A 279 32.86 0.44 -8.99
N GLN A 280 33.43 1.46 -8.35
CA GLN A 280 34.28 2.44 -9.04
C GLN A 280 35.69 1.89 -9.24
N GLU A 281 36.10 1.76 -10.50
CA GLU A 281 37.42 1.24 -10.87
C GLU A 281 38.54 2.15 -10.34
N ALA A 282 39.45 1.58 -9.54
CA ALA A 282 40.63 2.29 -9.07
C ALA A 282 41.63 2.50 -10.20
N THR A 283 42.12 3.73 -10.36
CA THR A 283 43.08 4.12 -11.39
C THR A 283 44.53 3.83 -11.01
N SER A 284 44.79 3.51 -9.73
CA SER A 284 46.12 3.22 -9.22
C SER A 284 46.10 2.18 -8.09
N LEU A 285 47.26 1.56 -7.84
CA LEU A 285 47.41 0.62 -6.72
C LEU A 285 47.17 1.31 -5.36
N SER A 286 47.59 2.57 -5.21
CA SER A 286 47.36 3.35 -4.00
C SER A 286 45.87 3.60 -3.76
N GLU A 287 45.12 3.91 -4.82
CA GLU A 287 43.66 4.07 -4.76
C GLU A 287 42.97 2.74 -4.45
N ALA A 288 43.38 1.64 -5.07
CA ALA A 288 42.84 0.31 -4.76
C ALA A 288 43.07 -0.06 -3.29
N ILE A 289 44.25 0.24 -2.73
CA ILE A 289 44.54 0.05 -1.30
C ILE A 289 43.63 0.93 -0.44
N ALA A 290 43.38 2.18 -0.83
CA ALA A 290 42.49 3.09 -0.11
C ALA A 290 41.03 2.60 -0.14
N GLN A 291 40.53 2.15 -1.28
CA GLN A 291 39.19 1.56 -1.40
C GLN A 291 39.06 0.29 -0.54
N LEU A 292 40.03 -0.63 -0.59
CA LEU A 292 40.06 -1.83 0.26
C LEU A 292 40.16 -1.47 1.76
N ASN A 293 40.86 -0.38 2.09
CA ASN A 293 40.93 0.14 3.46
C ASN A 293 39.56 0.60 3.95
N LEU A 294 38.85 1.38 3.14
CA LEU A 294 37.51 1.87 3.46
C LEU A 294 36.52 0.72 3.60
N ILE A 295 36.47 -0.21 2.65
CA ILE A 295 35.53 -1.34 2.68
C ILE A 295 35.84 -2.33 3.81
N GLY A 296 37.11 -2.54 4.13
CA GLY A 296 37.53 -3.41 5.23
C GLY A 296 37.40 -2.80 6.63
N ASP A 297 37.21 -1.49 6.76
CA ASP A 297 37.02 -0.84 8.06
C ASP A 297 35.59 -1.06 8.58
N VAL A 298 35.43 -1.97 9.54
CA VAL A 298 34.12 -2.35 10.12
C VAL A 298 33.31 -1.13 10.64
N ARG A 299 33.96 -0.02 11.03
CA ARG A 299 33.27 1.15 11.58
C ARG A 299 32.86 2.16 10.53
N GLN A 300 33.64 2.33 9.46
CA GLN A 300 33.43 3.36 8.44
C GLN A 300 33.08 2.79 7.06
N SER A 301 32.97 1.46 6.94
CA SER A 301 32.72 0.81 5.66
C SER A 301 31.31 1.10 5.13
N PRO A 302 31.20 1.70 3.93
CA PRO A 302 29.92 1.90 3.27
C PRO A 302 29.25 0.57 2.91
N LEU A 303 30.01 -0.50 2.69
CA LEU A 303 29.45 -1.83 2.44
C LEU A 303 28.83 -2.41 3.71
N VAL A 304 29.48 -2.26 4.87
CA VAL A 304 28.91 -2.69 6.16
C VAL A 304 27.63 -1.92 6.46
N ALA A 305 27.64 -0.59 6.25
CA ALA A 305 26.45 0.24 6.43
C ALA A 305 25.30 -0.20 5.51
N LEU A 306 25.57 -0.40 4.22
CA LEU A 306 24.59 -0.88 3.24
C LEU A 306 24.02 -2.25 3.62
N MET A 307 24.89 -3.21 3.99
CA MET A 307 24.47 -4.56 4.40
C MET A 307 23.58 -4.53 5.63
N ASN A 308 23.89 -3.69 6.61
CA ASN A 308 23.04 -3.47 7.79
C ASN A 308 21.67 -2.89 7.41
N THR A 309 21.64 -1.91 6.52
CA THR A 309 20.39 -1.34 6.00
C THR A 309 19.55 -2.39 5.28
N LEU A 310 20.16 -3.16 4.37
CA LEU A 310 19.48 -4.25 3.64
C LEU A 310 18.92 -5.30 4.61
N ALA A 311 19.66 -5.66 5.64
CA ALA A 311 19.18 -6.61 6.64
C ALA A 311 18.05 -6.06 7.50
N TRP A 312 18.09 -4.77 7.82
CA TRP A 312 17.02 -4.11 8.56
C TRP A 312 15.72 -4.04 7.75
N GLN A 313 15.84 -3.73 6.45
CA GLN A 313 14.73 -3.67 5.48
C GLN A 313 14.19 -5.07 5.14
N GLY A 314 15.05 -6.07 5.01
CA GLY A 314 14.67 -7.46 4.71
C GLY A 314 13.82 -8.12 5.82
N LYS A 315 13.85 -7.59 7.03
CA LYS A 315 12.99 -8.03 8.16
C LYS A 315 11.59 -7.41 8.15
N THR A 316 11.27 -6.56 7.18
CA THR A 316 9.95 -5.92 7.08
C THR A 316 8.84 -6.95 6.95
N GLY A 317 7.76 -6.76 7.71
CA GLY A 317 6.58 -7.65 7.66
C GLY A 317 6.77 -9.01 8.33
N GLN A 318 7.94 -9.29 8.91
CA GLN A 318 8.09 -10.43 9.81
C GLN A 318 7.17 -10.23 11.02
N LYS A 319 6.22 -11.15 11.20
CA LYS A 319 5.41 -11.19 12.42
C LYS A 319 6.35 -11.61 13.54
N GLY A 320 6.87 -10.64 14.29
CA GLY A 320 7.55 -10.94 15.53
C GLY A 320 6.60 -11.80 16.37
N GLU A 321 7.03 -13.01 16.75
CA GLU A 321 6.40 -13.68 17.88
C GLU A 321 6.37 -12.64 19.00
N ALA A 322 5.19 -12.35 19.53
CA ALA A 322 5.07 -11.58 20.74
C ALA A 322 5.99 -12.25 21.77
N LEU A 323 7.11 -11.59 22.11
CA LEU A 323 8.20 -12.14 22.92
C LEU A 323 7.74 -12.73 24.28
N ALA A 324 6.51 -12.42 24.70
CA ALA A 324 5.86 -12.95 25.89
C ALA A 324 5.42 -14.42 25.76
N ASP A 325 4.95 -14.88 24.59
CA ASP A 325 4.38 -16.23 24.44
C ASP A 325 5.48 -17.31 24.29
N SER A 326 6.60 -16.97 23.64
CA SER A 326 7.69 -17.93 23.39
C SER A 326 8.51 -18.26 24.65
N LEU A 327 8.59 -17.35 25.62
CA LEU A 327 9.24 -17.61 26.93
C LEU A 327 8.41 -18.58 27.79
N VAL A 328 7.09 -18.45 27.75
CA VAL A 328 6.16 -19.31 28.48
C VAL A 328 6.12 -20.73 27.89
N ASP A 329 6.17 -20.84 26.56
CA ASP A 329 6.22 -22.14 25.88
C ASP A 329 7.59 -22.82 26.00
N SER A 330 8.69 -22.06 26.06
CA SER A 330 10.02 -22.60 26.31
C SER A 330 10.15 -23.18 27.73
N ALA A 331 9.55 -22.52 28.74
CA ALA A 331 9.48 -23.05 30.10
C ALA A 331 8.61 -24.32 30.20
N LYS A 332 7.54 -24.43 29.41
CA LYS A 332 6.70 -25.64 29.34
C LYS A 332 7.37 -26.79 28.59
N LYS A 333 8.12 -26.52 27.51
CA LYS A 333 8.82 -27.55 26.72
C LYS A 333 10.01 -28.17 27.45
N LEU A 334 10.69 -27.42 28.34
CA LEU A 334 11.78 -27.93 29.18
C LEU A 334 11.33 -28.98 30.21
N ILE A 335 10.05 -28.99 30.58
CA ILE A 335 9.48 -29.93 31.56
C ILE A 335 8.98 -31.21 30.88
N GLY A 336 8.88 -31.25 29.55
CA GLY A 336 8.20 -32.34 28.87
C GLY A 336 8.75 -32.70 27.50
N GLN A 337 10.01 -33.11 27.36
CA GLN A 337 10.43 -33.78 26.13
C GLN A 337 11.40 -34.96 26.32
N LYS A 338 10.86 -36.17 26.16
CA LYS A 338 11.51 -37.26 25.42
C LYS A 338 10.57 -37.64 24.29
N LYS A 339 11.08 -37.61 23.04
CA LYS A 339 10.44 -37.92 21.75
C LYS A 339 9.89 -36.68 21.03
N ASN A 340 10.66 -36.17 20.06
CA ASN A 340 10.20 -35.78 18.71
C ASN A 340 11.35 -35.09 17.94
N ALA A 341 12.37 -35.84 17.54
CA ALA A 341 13.54 -35.33 16.80
C ALA A 341 13.23 -34.82 15.37
N ARG A 342 11.99 -34.95 14.87
CA ARG A 342 11.58 -34.46 13.54
C ARG A 342 10.90 -33.08 13.55
N GLN A 343 10.39 -32.61 14.70
CA GLN A 343 9.82 -31.25 14.82
C GLN A 343 10.90 -30.18 15.02
N PHE A 344 12.13 -30.58 15.38
CA PHE A 344 13.25 -29.66 15.57
C PHE A 344 13.90 -29.15 14.27
N ILE A 345 13.67 -29.82 13.14
CA ILE A 345 14.32 -29.46 11.86
C ILE A 345 13.59 -28.30 11.17
N GLU A 346 12.26 -28.19 11.33
CA GLU A 346 11.49 -27.04 10.83
C GLU A 346 11.59 -25.80 11.74
N GLN A 347 11.93 -26.00 13.02
CA GLN A 347 12.11 -24.93 14.02
C GLN A 347 13.48 -24.23 13.98
N ALA A 348 14.40 -24.66 13.10
CA ALA A 348 15.73 -24.05 12.94
C ALA A 348 15.79 -22.94 11.88
N GLN A 349 14.68 -22.70 11.18
CA GLN A 349 14.48 -21.52 10.34
C GLN A 349 13.60 -20.57 11.15
N GLY A 350 14.11 -19.36 11.45
CA GLY A 350 13.36 -18.34 12.19
C GLY A 350 12.02 -17.96 11.52
N PRO A 351 11.25 -17.03 12.11
CA PRO A 351 9.95 -16.63 11.58
C PRO A 351 10.08 -16.23 10.11
N LYS A 352 9.35 -16.93 9.23
CA LYS A 352 9.40 -16.66 7.79
C LYS A 352 8.70 -15.35 7.46
N GLY A 353 9.43 -14.40 6.87
CA GLY A 353 8.94 -13.11 6.41
C GLY A 353 8.50 -13.14 4.95
N PRO A 354 7.64 -12.18 4.53
CA PRO A 354 7.22 -12.06 3.13
C PRO A 354 8.37 -11.73 2.16
N LEU A 355 9.49 -11.22 2.69
CA LEU A 355 10.68 -10.81 1.93
C LEU A 355 11.80 -11.86 1.94
N ASP A 356 11.62 -13.00 2.60
CA ASP A 356 12.67 -14.02 2.74
C ASP A 356 13.14 -14.57 1.38
N GLY A 357 12.25 -14.62 0.38
CA GLY A 357 12.62 -15.05 -0.97
C GLY A 357 13.60 -14.11 -1.68
N VAL A 358 13.63 -12.83 -1.28
CA VAL A 358 14.47 -11.78 -1.89
C VAL A 358 15.70 -11.49 -1.03
N PHE A 359 15.52 -11.32 0.29
CA PHE A 359 16.58 -10.94 1.21
C PHE A 359 17.24 -12.13 1.91
N GLY A 360 16.63 -13.32 1.86
CA GLY A 360 17.09 -14.52 2.59
C GLY A 360 18.55 -14.90 2.33
N PRO A 361 19.04 -14.94 1.08
CA PRO A 361 20.45 -15.22 0.79
C PRO A 361 21.40 -14.24 1.47
N LEU A 362 21.10 -12.94 1.40
CA LEU A 362 21.90 -11.88 2.03
C LEU A 362 21.87 -11.98 3.56
N MET A 363 20.70 -12.23 4.13
CA MET A 363 20.54 -12.46 5.56
C MET A 363 21.35 -13.67 6.05
N GLY A 364 21.36 -14.76 5.28
CA GLY A 364 22.17 -15.95 5.59
C GLY A 364 23.66 -15.66 5.60
N LEU A 365 24.16 -14.84 4.65
CA LEU A 365 25.55 -14.41 4.60
C LEU A 365 25.94 -13.54 5.81
N MET A 366 25.03 -12.70 6.29
CA MET A 366 25.28 -11.85 7.46
C MET A 366 25.22 -12.61 8.78
N GLU A 367 24.26 -13.53 8.93
CA GLU A 367 24.10 -14.32 10.17
C GLU A 367 25.22 -15.35 10.35
N GLY A 368 25.79 -15.85 9.26
CA GLY A 368 26.88 -16.83 9.30
C GLY A 368 26.47 -18.11 10.03
N LYS A 369 25.60 -18.92 9.44
CA LYS A 369 25.23 -20.21 10.05
C LYS A 369 26.38 -21.22 9.98
N GLU A 370 26.68 -21.83 11.12
CA GLU A 370 27.49 -23.06 11.19
C GLU A 370 26.82 -24.17 10.35
N GLY A 371 27.68 -24.91 9.66
CA GLY A 371 27.36 -25.72 8.50
C GLY A 371 26.14 -26.65 8.57
N THR A 372 25.34 -26.62 7.51
CA THR A 372 24.56 -27.77 7.01
C THR A 372 24.40 -27.77 5.47
N GLY A 373 25.15 -26.92 4.74
CA GLY A 373 25.19 -26.92 3.27
C GLY A 373 26.55 -27.41 2.75
N SER A 374 26.60 -27.93 1.52
CA SER A 374 27.80 -28.53 0.90
C SER A 374 28.99 -27.58 0.73
N ASN A 375 28.82 -26.28 1.00
CA ASN A 375 29.81 -25.23 0.83
C ASN A 375 30.03 -24.56 2.20
N GLY A 376 31.13 -24.92 2.89
CA GLY A 376 31.38 -24.58 4.29
C GLY A 376 31.36 -23.06 4.62
N ASN A 377 31.01 -22.73 5.88
CA ASN A 377 31.08 -21.43 6.57
C ASN A 377 31.37 -20.18 5.70
N LEU A 378 30.49 -19.87 4.74
CA LEU A 378 30.51 -18.58 4.05
C LEU A 378 29.87 -17.52 4.95
N SER A 379 30.60 -16.44 5.25
CA SER A 379 30.07 -15.33 6.05
C SER A 379 30.67 -14.00 5.62
N PHE A 380 29.86 -12.94 5.75
CA PHE A 380 30.30 -11.58 5.42
C PHE A 380 31.53 -11.15 6.24
N GLN A 381 31.60 -11.56 7.51
CA GLN A 381 32.75 -11.28 8.38
C GLN A 381 34.03 -11.97 7.90
N SER A 382 33.95 -13.21 7.44
CA SER A 382 35.09 -13.94 6.90
C SER A 382 35.58 -13.29 5.60
N TRP A 383 34.65 -12.80 4.77
CA TRP A 383 35.00 -12.03 3.57
C TRP A 383 35.74 -10.73 3.92
N LEU A 384 35.24 -9.94 4.89
CA LEU A 384 35.92 -8.71 5.35
C LEU A 384 37.34 -8.97 5.89
N ALA A 385 37.52 -10.06 6.63
CA ALA A 385 38.84 -10.47 7.14
C ALA A 385 39.81 -10.78 5.99
N ARG A 386 39.33 -11.47 4.94
CA ARG A 386 40.12 -11.77 3.74
C ARG A 386 40.46 -10.51 2.93
N VAL A 387 39.51 -9.60 2.76
CA VAL A 387 39.76 -8.26 2.15
C VAL A 387 40.84 -7.50 2.92
N THR A 388 40.81 -7.56 4.25
CA THR A 388 41.84 -6.94 5.10
C THR A 388 43.22 -7.59 4.89
N GLN A 389 43.29 -8.92 4.73
CA GLN A 389 44.55 -9.62 4.43
C GLN A 389 45.11 -9.18 3.07
N VAL A 390 44.27 -9.10 2.04
CA VAL A 390 44.67 -8.60 0.70
C VAL A 390 45.20 -7.18 0.80
N ARG A 391 44.50 -6.28 1.50
CA ARG A 391 44.96 -4.89 1.73
C ARG A 391 46.34 -4.86 2.36
N LEU A 392 46.56 -5.60 3.45
CA LEU A 392 47.85 -5.66 4.15
C LEU A 392 48.97 -6.17 3.22
N LYS A 393 48.67 -7.15 2.37
CA LYS A 393 49.65 -7.67 1.39
C LYS A 393 50.03 -6.61 0.35
N LEU A 394 49.06 -5.88 -0.19
CA LEU A 394 49.32 -4.79 -1.14
C LEU A 394 50.06 -3.61 -0.49
N GLN A 395 49.78 -3.33 0.79
CA GLN A 395 50.52 -2.34 1.57
C GLN A 395 51.99 -2.73 1.79
N GLN A 396 52.27 -4.02 2.03
CA GLN A 396 53.65 -4.52 2.13
C GLN A 396 54.42 -4.34 0.81
N VAL A 397 53.77 -4.55 -0.34
CA VAL A 397 54.38 -4.35 -1.65
C VAL A 397 54.72 -2.88 -1.89
N THR A 398 53.79 -1.97 -1.58
CA THR A 398 54.00 -0.52 -1.78
C THR A 398 55.00 0.10 -0.80
N SER A 399 55.16 -0.50 0.38
CA SER A 399 56.10 -0.03 1.41
C SER A 399 57.48 -0.72 1.35
N ALA A 400 57.71 -1.59 0.37
CA ALA A 400 58.97 -2.32 0.23
C ALA A 400 60.12 -1.38 -0.23
N PRO A 401 61.38 -1.72 0.06
CA PRO A 401 62.53 -0.95 -0.45
C PRO A 401 62.59 -0.85 -1.98
N ASP A 402 62.08 -1.88 -2.67
CA ASP A 402 61.88 -1.91 -4.12
C ASP A 402 60.44 -2.36 -4.44
N PRO A 403 59.49 -1.41 -4.56
CA PRO A 403 58.08 -1.72 -4.84
C PRO A 403 57.85 -2.34 -6.23
N GLN A 404 58.69 -2.03 -7.21
CA GLN A 404 58.52 -2.55 -8.58
C GLN A 404 58.89 -4.03 -8.64
N ALA A 405 60.02 -4.41 -8.03
CA ALA A 405 60.44 -5.80 -7.94
C ALA A 405 59.42 -6.65 -7.16
N MET A 406 58.91 -6.14 -6.03
CA MET A 406 57.89 -6.83 -5.24
C MET A 406 56.55 -6.96 -5.97
N SER A 407 56.15 -5.95 -6.75
CA SER A 407 54.93 -6.02 -7.58
C SER A 407 55.04 -7.08 -8.67
N GLN A 408 56.19 -7.16 -9.36
CA GLN A 408 56.45 -8.21 -10.35
C GLN A 408 56.45 -9.61 -9.73
N MET A 409 57.08 -9.77 -8.56
CA MET A 409 57.07 -11.04 -7.84
C MET A 409 55.65 -11.45 -7.45
N LEU A 410 54.84 -10.52 -6.93
CA LEU A 410 53.45 -10.79 -6.58
C LEU A 410 52.64 -11.23 -7.80
N ALA A 411 52.73 -10.49 -8.92
CA ALA A 411 52.05 -10.83 -10.17
C ALA A 411 52.48 -12.22 -10.68
N GLN A 412 53.78 -12.52 -10.68
CA GLN A 412 54.30 -13.81 -11.11
C GLN A 412 53.80 -14.96 -10.22
N THR A 413 53.67 -14.72 -8.92
CA THR A 413 53.15 -15.69 -7.95
C THR A 413 51.65 -15.95 -8.17
N VAL A 414 50.88 -14.91 -8.54
CA VAL A 414 49.46 -15.02 -8.93
C VAL A 414 49.32 -15.86 -10.21
N PHE A 415 50.10 -15.56 -11.26
CA PHE A 415 50.06 -16.33 -12.52
C PHE A 415 50.48 -17.79 -12.37
N GLN A 416 51.33 -18.10 -11.39
CA GLN A 416 51.73 -19.47 -11.07
C GLN A 416 50.70 -20.20 -10.18
N GLY A 417 49.60 -19.55 -9.78
CA GLY A 417 48.60 -20.12 -8.87
C GLY A 417 49.10 -20.30 -7.43
N LYS A 418 50.14 -19.56 -7.02
CA LYS A 418 50.78 -19.69 -5.70
C LYS A 418 50.44 -18.53 -4.75
N ALA A 419 49.76 -17.49 -5.22
CA ALA A 419 49.43 -16.31 -4.41
C ALA A 419 48.09 -16.51 -3.67
N ILE A 420 48.12 -17.46 -2.75
CA ILE A 420 46.97 -17.97 -1.98
C ILE A 420 46.10 -16.83 -1.45
N ASP A 421 46.67 -15.77 -0.87
CA ASP A 421 45.87 -14.68 -0.27
C ASP A 421 44.99 -13.91 -1.28
N LEU A 422 45.47 -13.69 -2.51
CA LEU A 422 44.73 -12.95 -3.55
C LEU A 422 43.77 -13.86 -4.30
N THR A 423 44.24 -15.04 -4.70
CA THR A 423 43.42 -16.00 -5.45
C THR A 423 42.33 -16.60 -4.58
N ASP A 424 42.63 -16.98 -3.33
CA ASP A 424 41.63 -17.55 -2.41
C ASP A 424 40.58 -16.52 -2.02
N THR A 425 40.94 -15.23 -1.90
CA THR A 425 39.95 -14.18 -1.59
C THR A 425 39.00 -13.97 -2.76
N ARG A 426 39.50 -14.00 -3.99
CA ARG A 426 38.67 -13.95 -5.21
C ARG A 426 37.78 -15.18 -5.31
N ASP A 427 38.32 -16.37 -5.08
CA ASP A 427 37.57 -17.63 -5.14
C ASP A 427 36.49 -17.67 -4.05
N TYR A 428 36.82 -17.21 -2.83
CA TYR A 428 35.85 -17.05 -1.75
C TYR A 428 34.71 -16.09 -2.12
N GLY A 429 35.04 -14.93 -2.72
CA GLY A 429 34.03 -14.00 -3.23
C GLY A 429 33.15 -14.62 -4.31
N SER A 430 33.73 -15.43 -5.19
CA SER A 430 33.01 -16.12 -6.27
C SER A 430 32.11 -17.26 -5.77
N LEU A 431 32.37 -17.79 -4.58
CA LEU A 431 31.50 -18.77 -3.91
C LEU A 431 30.33 -18.10 -3.16
N VAL A 432 30.48 -16.83 -2.79
CA VAL A 432 29.45 -16.03 -2.12
C VAL A 432 28.44 -15.45 -3.14
N ALA A 433 28.92 -15.07 -4.32
CA ALA A 433 28.09 -14.63 -5.45
C ALA A 433 27.38 -15.81 -6.13
#